data_AF-A0A916FWW9-F1
#
_entry.id   AF-A0A916FWW9-F1
#
_cell.length_a   1.000
_cell.length_b   1.000
_cell.length_c   1.000
_cell.angle_alpha   90.00
_cell.angle_beta   90.00
_cell.angle_gamma   90.00
#
_symmetry.space_group_name_H-M   'P 1'
#
loop_
_entity.id
_entity.type
_entity.pdbx_description
1 polymer ?
#
loop_
_entity_poly.entity_id
_entity_poly.type
_entity_poly.pdbx_seq_one_letter_code
_entity_poly.pdbx_strand_id
1 'polypeptide(L)'
;MPWKTLSGFSKAFLFQGFFTGATNRMRKKHVGFFLLLALLLATVVLIAFPRPANAQCGSAASSCKSCHEVQKVMPVNTKGAWHTAHAFGDFCAFCHSGNTKSKDKTIAHTGMLDPFADVKGGCQSCHPNDYMDRAKKYADTLGKTIGTGSGSGATTASGTTTTDAGPCGPAAPTGGQTIDLNKVYAGLDQKLPNVLGNAILIGLILVVALVLAGLVLYYDKPLPRALAAFRQLLATPVAAPEGIAPRPELGSLLPLLSSSDPGTVRAVTQLLSDRENGPRILKALSHLDLRALAELGEGDQKALASLLTLAKEMKA
;
A
#
# COMPACT_ATOMS: atom_id res chain seq x y z
N MET A 1 31.73 -94.54 -24.95
CA MET A 1 32.07 -93.17 -25.40
C MET A 1 32.27 -92.29 -24.17
N PRO A 2 33.37 -91.53 -24.09
CA PRO A 2 33.84 -90.90 -22.85
C PRO A 2 33.45 -89.42 -22.79
N TRP A 3 33.10 -88.90 -21.62
CA TRP A 3 33.20 -87.45 -21.36
C TRP A 3 34.07 -87.22 -20.13
N LYS A 4 35.12 -86.42 -20.39
CA LYS A 4 36.23 -86.08 -19.52
C LYS A 4 35.81 -85.03 -18.49
N THR A 5 36.48 -85.14 -17.34
CA THR A 5 36.82 -84.09 -16.36
C THR A 5 36.86 -82.66 -16.89
N LEU A 6 36.36 -81.70 -16.10
CA LEU A 6 36.99 -80.38 -15.96
C LEU A 6 36.78 -79.87 -14.52
N SER A 7 37.79 -80.13 -13.71
CA SER A 7 38.11 -79.43 -12.47
C SER A 7 38.56 -78.01 -12.76
N GLY A 8 38.06 -77.05 -11.97
CA GLY A 8 38.72 -75.76 -11.79
C GLY A 8 37.82 -74.57 -12.08
N PHE A 9 37.42 -73.86 -11.02
CA PHE A 9 37.76 -72.45 -10.85
C PHE A 9 37.39 -72.00 -9.43
N SER A 10 38.33 -72.16 -8.50
CA SER A 10 38.36 -71.40 -7.25
C SER A 10 38.65 -69.94 -7.60
N LYS A 11 37.67 -69.05 -7.45
CA LYS A 11 37.91 -67.65 -7.10
C LYS A 11 36.76 -67.15 -6.22
N ALA A 12 36.91 -67.36 -4.92
CA ALA A 12 36.28 -66.54 -3.90
C ALA A 12 36.75 -65.09 -4.10
N PHE A 13 35.98 -64.29 -4.85
CA PHE A 13 36.19 -62.85 -4.93
C PHE A 13 35.52 -62.22 -3.70
N LEU A 14 36.36 -61.97 -2.69
CA LEU A 14 36.10 -61.02 -1.62
C LEU A 14 35.85 -59.63 -2.25
N PHE A 15 34.58 -59.30 -2.47
CA PHE A 15 34.13 -57.94 -2.79
C PHE A 15 33.39 -57.34 -1.58
N GLN A 16 33.98 -57.48 -0.39
CA GLN A 16 33.58 -56.69 0.77
C GLN A 16 34.52 -55.50 0.88
N GLY A 17 33.98 -54.31 0.60
CA GLY A 17 34.56 -53.07 1.09
C GLY A 17 34.88 -52.02 0.05
N PHE A 18 33.86 -51.46 -0.63
CA PHE A 18 34.03 -50.15 -1.28
C PHE A 18 32.80 -49.23 -1.29
N PHE A 19 31.66 -49.62 -0.67
CA PHE A 19 30.41 -48.85 -0.77
C PHE A 19 29.92 -48.14 0.51
N THR A 20 30.71 -48.08 1.59
CA THR A 20 30.28 -47.42 2.84
C THR A 20 30.76 -45.96 2.99
N GLY A 21 31.57 -45.43 2.07
CA GLY A 21 32.19 -44.10 2.22
C GLY A 21 31.42 -42.89 1.65
N ALA A 22 30.49 -43.10 0.71
CA ALA A 22 29.92 -41.98 -0.08
C ALA A 22 28.57 -41.44 0.41
N THR A 23 27.84 -42.18 1.25
CA THR A 23 26.46 -41.81 1.65
C THR A 23 26.39 -40.70 2.70
N ASN A 24 27.46 -40.48 3.47
CA ASN A 24 27.44 -39.51 4.58
C ASN A 24 27.67 -38.06 4.11
N ARG A 25 28.30 -37.84 2.95
CA ARG A 25 28.60 -36.49 2.45
C ARG A 25 27.42 -35.84 1.72
N MET A 26 26.56 -36.64 1.06
CA MET A 26 25.34 -36.14 0.42
C MET A 26 24.24 -35.85 1.45
N ARG A 27 24.14 -36.67 2.50
CA ARG A 27 23.13 -36.51 3.57
C ARG A 27 23.25 -35.18 4.32
N LYS A 28 24.47 -34.68 4.57
CA LYS A 28 24.68 -33.37 5.21
C LYS A 28 24.23 -32.18 4.35
N LYS A 29 24.34 -32.28 3.01
CA LYS A 29 23.94 -31.18 2.11
C LYS A 29 22.42 -31.05 2.01
N HIS A 30 21.70 -32.16 2.00
CA HIS A 30 20.24 -32.15 1.93
C HIS A 30 19.60 -31.70 3.25
N VAL A 31 20.15 -32.06 4.40
CA VAL A 31 19.64 -31.61 5.71
C VAL A 31 19.66 -30.09 5.85
N GLY A 32 20.72 -29.42 5.39
CA GLY A 32 20.80 -27.95 5.40
C GLY A 32 19.74 -27.29 4.51
N PHE A 33 19.50 -27.84 3.31
CA PHE A 33 18.48 -27.35 2.39
C PHE A 33 17.06 -27.49 2.97
N PHE A 34 16.73 -28.63 3.57
CA PHE A 34 15.41 -28.85 4.17
C PHE A 34 15.13 -27.96 5.38
N LEU A 35 16.14 -27.70 6.23
CA LEU A 35 16.00 -26.75 7.34
C LEU A 35 15.73 -25.33 6.86
N LEU A 36 16.42 -24.90 5.81
CA LEU A 36 16.24 -23.56 5.25
C LEU A 36 14.87 -23.41 4.58
N LEU A 37 14.43 -24.43 3.84
CA LEU A 37 13.09 -24.48 3.24
C LEU A 37 12.00 -24.45 4.32
N ALA A 38 12.17 -25.19 5.42
CA ALA A 38 11.22 -25.19 6.53
C ALA A 38 11.15 -23.82 7.23
N LEU A 39 12.28 -23.14 7.42
CA LEU A 39 12.31 -21.79 7.98
C LEU A 39 11.60 -20.78 7.07
N LEU A 40 11.81 -20.88 5.76
CA LEU A 40 11.19 -20.02 4.76
C LEU A 40 9.67 -20.23 4.72
N LEU A 41 9.22 -21.49 4.73
CA LEU A 41 7.80 -21.84 4.85
C LEU A 41 7.17 -21.32 6.15
N ALA A 42 7.84 -21.51 7.29
CA ALA A 42 7.35 -20.96 8.57
C ALA A 42 7.22 -19.43 8.53
N THR A 43 8.14 -18.75 7.84
CA THR A 43 8.12 -17.29 7.67
C THR A 43 6.95 -16.85 6.78
N VAL A 44 6.72 -17.54 5.66
CA VAL A 44 5.56 -17.29 4.79
C VAL A 44 4.25 -17.52 5.53
N VAL A 45 4.15 -18.59 6.32
CA VAL A 45 2.98 -18.89 7.16
C VAL A 45 2.74 -17.76 8.17
N LEU A 46 3.78 -17.27 8.84
CA LEU A 46 3.67 -16.16 9.81
C LEU A 46 3.24 -14.84 9.16
N ILE A 47 3.58 -14.59 7.89
CA ILE A 47 3.19 -13.38 7.15
C ILE A 47 1.79 -13.53 6.52
N ALA A 48 1.42 -14.74 6.09
CA ALA A 48 0.16 -15.02 5.41
C ALA A 48 -1.07 -14.95 6.34
N PHE A 49 -0.87 -14.98 7.65
CA PHE A 49 -1.93 -14.68 8.62
C PHE A 49 -1.85 -13.21 9.03
N PRO A 50 -2.56 -12.29 8.33
CA PRO A 50 -2.58 -10.89 8.70
C PRO A 50 -3.11 -10.77 10.12
N ARG A 51 -2.25 -10.38 11.06
CA ARG A 51 -2.71 -9.94 12.36
C ARG A 51 -3.41 -8.60 12.17
N PRO A 52 -4.57 -8.36 12.80
CA PRO A 52 -5.22 -7.06 12.71
C PRO A 52 -4.24 -6.00 13.20
N ALA A 53 -3.77 -5.17 12.26
CA ALA A 53 -2.90 -4.06 12.57
C ALA A 53 -3.75 -2.99 13.25
N ASN A 54 -3.68 -2.92 14.58
CA ASN A 54 -4.24 -1.81 15.37
C ASN A 54 -3.46 -0.49 15.17
N ALA A 55 -2.80 -0.33 14.02
CA ALA A 55 -2.00 0.84 13.64
C ALA A 55 -2.76 1.80 12.72
N GLN A 56 -4.02 1.51 12.38
CA GLN A 56 -4.90 2.53 11.84
C GLN A 56 -5.12 3.57 12.94
N CYS A 57 -4.71 4.81 12.67
CA CYS A 57 -4.85 5.95 13.56
C CYS A 57 -6.20 5.89 14.29
N GLY A 58 -6.21 6.16 15.60
CA GLY A 58 -7.41 6.06 16.45
C GLY A 58 -8.60 6.94 16.06
N SER A 59 -8.52 7.66 14.93
CA SER A 59 -9.59 8.38 14.26
C SER A 59 -10.45 7.52 13.31
N ALA A 60 -10.10 6.25 13.05
CA ALA A 60 -10.87 5.37 12.15
C ALA A 60 -11.49 4.12 12.83
N ALA A 61 -11.22 3.91 14.13
CA ALA A 61 -11.67 2.72 14.86
C ALA A 61 -12.34 3.09 16.19
N SER A 62 -13.54 3.63 16.11
CA SER A 62 -14.49 3.70 17.21
C SER A 62 -15.19 2.36 17.39
N SER A 63 -15.62 2.11 18.62
CA SER A 63 -16.54 1.03 18.92
C SER A 63 -17.87 1.17 18.17
N CYS A 64 -18.29 2.40 17.85
CA CYS A 64 -19.51 2.68 17.09
C CYS A 64 -19.43 2.05 15.70
N LYS A 65 -18.40 2.37 14.89
CA LYS A 65 -18.24 1.83 13.53
C LYS A 65 -17.99 0.32 13.54
N SER A 66 -17.23 -0.16 14.53
CA SER A 66 -16.99 -1.60 14.70
C SER A 66 -18.29 -2.38 14.93
N CYS A 67 -19.20 -1.87 15.76
CA CYS A 67 -20.47 -2.53 16.06
C CYS A 67 -21.51 -2.32 14.93
N HIS A 68 -21.71 -1.08 14.50
CA HIS A 68 -22.77 -0.73 13.56
C HIS A 68 -22.43 -1.11 12.12
N GLU A 69 -21.18 -0.97 11.70
CA GLU A 69 -20.79 -1.11 10.29
C GLU A 69 -20.03 -2.39 10.00
N VAL A 70 -19.14 -2.84 10.89
CA VAL A 70 -18.40 -4.09 10.69
C VAL A 70 -19.25 -5.29 11.12
N GLN A 71 -19.81 -5.25 12.34
CA GLN A 71 -20.69 -6.32 12.83
C GLN A 71 -22.14 -6.21 12.33
N LYS A 72 -22.49 -5.13 11.63
CA LYS A 72 -23.80 -4.93 11.00
C LYS A 72 -25.00 -4.98 11.97
N VAL A 73 -24.81 -4.61 13.25
CA VAL A 73 -25.92 -4.58 14.22
C VAL A 73 -26.99 -3.56 13.81
N MET A 74 -26.56 -2.37 13.36
CA MET A 74 -27.44 -1.37 12.76
C MET A 74 -26.61 -0.48 11.81
N PRO A 75 -26.33 -0.95 10.58
CA PRO A 75 -25.52 -0.19 9.64
C PRO A 75 -26.29 1.04 9.15
N VAL A 76 -25.61 2.18 9.15
CA VAL A 76 -26.14 3.49 8.75
C VAL A 76 -25.31 4.18 7.68
N ASN A 77 -24.06 3.77 7.43
CA ASN A 77 -23.18 4.42 6.45
C ASN A 77 -23.77 4.51 5.02
N THR A 78 -24.66 3.59 4.65
CA THR A 78 -25.34 3.56 3.35
C THR A 78 -26.79 4.04 3.43
N LYS A 79 -27.22 4.60 4.56
CA LYS A 79 -28.61 5.00 4.82
C LYS A 79 -28.76 6.53 4.86
N GLY A 80 -29.39 7.04 3.82
CA GLY A 80 -29.71 8.46 3.70
C GLY A 80 -28.50 9.30 3.27
N ALA A 81 -28.78 10.45 2.67
CA ALA A 81 -27.75 11.33 2.10
C ALA A 81 -26.72 11.78 3.15
N TRP A 82 -27.15 12.03 4.39
CA TRP A 82 -26.28 12.49 5.47
C TRP A 82 -25.18 11.47 5.81
N HIS A 83 -25.56 10.25 6.19
CA HIS A 83 -24.58 9.25 6.60
C HIS A 83 -23.68 8.86 5.42
N THR A 84 -24.22 8.76 4.20
CA THR A 84 -23.38 8.47 3.03
C THR A 84 -22.34 9.55 2.76
N ALA A 85 -22.69 10.83 2.93
CA ALA A 85 -21.74 11.93 2.77
C ALA A 85 -20.68 11.98 3.89
N HIS A 86 -20.97 11.44 5.08
CA HIS A 86 -20.08 11.52 6.25
C HIS A 86 -19.51 10.17 6.71
N ALA A 87 -19.76 9.09 5.97
CA ALA A 87 -19.30 7.73 6.28
C ALA A 87 -17.82 7.47 5.97
N PHE A 88 -17.16 8.41 5.27
CA PHE A 88 -15.75 8.28 4.89
C PHE A 88 -14.82 8.19 6.10
N GLY A 89 -15.21 8.80 7.23
CA GLY A 89 -14.50 8.72 8.50
C GLY A 89 -15.27 7.95 9.57
N ASP A 90 -14.73 7.96 10.78
CA ASP A 90 -15.41 7.45 11.97
C ASP A 90 -15.91 8.61 12.82
N PHE A 91 -16.99 9.23 12.33
CA PHE A 91 -17.50 10.48 12.90
C PHE A 91 -18.75 10.29 13.75
N CYS A 92 -19.14 9.04 14.04
CA CYS A 92 -20.37 8.74 14.78
C CYS A 92 -20.45 9.56 16.07
N ALA A 93 -19.37 9.61 16.85
CA ALA A 93 -19.35 10.31 18.12
C ALA A 93 -19.23 11.84 18.02
N PHE A 94 -18.84 12.40 16.87
CA PHE A 94 -18.88 13.86 16.74
C PHE A 94 -20.32 14.35 16.59
N CYS A 95 -21.19 13.58 15.94
CA CYS A 95 -22.60 13.93 15.81
C CYS A 95 -23.46 13.37 16.95
N HIS A 96 -23.21 12.14 17.38
CA HIS A 96 -24.02 11.46 18.38
C HIS A 96 -23.40 11.47 19.78
N SER A 97 -22.18 11.95 19.99
CA SER A 97 -21.45 11.79 21.26
C SER A 97 -21.25 10.31 21.63
N GLY A 98 -21.15 9.98 22.92
CA GLY A 98 -20.91 8.62 23.40
C GLY A 98 -19.42 8.26 23.54
N ASN A 99 -19.17 7.07 24.10
CA ASN A 99 -17.83 6.57 24.39
C ASN A 99 -17.32 5.67 23.26
N THR A 100 -16.46 6.24 22.41
CA THR A 100 -15.85 5.55 21.26
C THR A 100 -14.87 4.43 21.60
N LYS A 101 -14.51 4.26 22.88
CA LYS A 101 -13.52 3.27 23.32
C LYS A 101 -14.16 2.05 23.96
N SER A 102 -15.39 2.16 24.46
CA SER A 102 -16.07 1.04 25.09
C SER A 102 -16.67 0.08 24.06
N LYS A 103 -16.43 -1.22 24.23
CA LYS A 103 -17.12 -2.29 23.47
C LYS A 103 -18.43 -2.72 24.11
N ASP A 104 -18.67 -2.32 25.36
CA ASP A 104 -19.96 -2.53 26.02
C ASP A 104 -20.97 -1.51 25.48
N LYS A 105 -22.13 -2.01 25.02
CA LYS A 105 -23.17 -1.18 24.39
C LYS A 105 -23.68 -0.08 25.31
N THR A 106 -23.89 -0.38 26.59
CA THR A 106 -24.45 0.57 27.54
C THR A 106 -23.45 1.69 27.80
N ILE A 107 -22.20 1.34 28.08
CA ILE A 107 -21.12 2.32 28.31
C ILE A 107 -20.82 3.12 27.04
N ALA A 108 -20.85 2.49 25.86
CA ALA A 108 -20.62 3.15 24.57
C ALA A 108 -21.68 4.23 24.29
N HIS A 109 -22.93 4.00 24.69
CA HIS A 109 -24.04 4.93 24.49
C HIS A 109 -24.25 5.93 25.64
N THR A 110 -23.45 5.86 26.71
CA THR A 110 -23.52 6.85 27.80
C THR A 110 -23.21 8.24 27.27
N GLY A 111 -24.14 9.18 27.48
CA GLY A 111 -24.01 10.56 27.01
C GLY A 111 -24.23 10.74 25.51
N MET A 112 -24.88 9.79 24.84
CA MET A 112 -25.27 9.95 23.44
C MET A 112 -26.37 11.03 23.31
N LEU A 113 -26.22 11.90 22.32
CA LEU A 113 -27.13 13.02 22.06
C LEU A 113 -27.81 12.86 20.70
N ASP A 114 -29.00 13.46 20.55
CA ASP A 114 -29.58 13.67 19.23
C ASP A 114 -28.69 14.69 18.47
N PRO A 115 -28.20 14.37 17.25
CA PRO A 115 -27.34 15.28 16.49
C PRO A 115 -27.96 16.65 16.21
N PHE A 116 -29.30 16.75 16.23
CA PHE A 116 -29.99 18.01 16.03
C PHE A 116 -30.28 18.76 17.34
N ALA A 117 -30.01 18.17 18.51
CA ALA A 117 -30.12 18.86 19.79
C ALA A 117 -28.99 19.88 20.01
N ASP A 118 -27.78 19.59 19.53
CA ASP A 118 -26.63 20.49 19.56
C ASP A 118 -25.89 20.52 18.21
N VAL A 119 -26.54 21.17 17.24
CA VAL A 119 -26.00 21.34 15.89
C VAL A 119 -24.63 22.05 15.90
N LYS A 120 -24.43 22.97 16.84
CA LYS A 120 -23.16 23.70 16.95
C LYS A 120 -22.04 22.78 17.39
N GLY A 121 -22.24 22.01 18.46
CA GLY A 121 -21.26 21.04 18.97
C GLY A 121 -20.91 19.96 17.95
N GLY A 122 -21.89 19.48 17.17
CA GLY A 122 -21.66 18.39 16.22
C GLY A 122 -21.10 18.79 14.86
N CYS A 123 -21.34 20.03 14.41
CA CYS A 123 -21.07 20.42 13.02
C CYS A 123 -20.03 21.54 12.88
N GLN A 124 -19.88 22.43 13.87
CA GLN A 124 -19.08 23.65 13.72
C GLN A 124 -17.57 23.38 13.52
N SER A 125 -17.05 22.28 14.06
CA SER A 125 -15.62 21.93 13.94
C SER A 125 -15.17 21.71 12.49
N CYS A 126 -16.06 21.24 11.61
CA CYS A 126 -15.80 21.04 10.19
C CYS A 126 -16.45 22.12 9.30
N HIS A 127 -17.52 22.75 9.78
CA HIS A 127 -18.32 23.72 9.05
C HIS A 127 -18.47 25.05 9.82
N PRO A 128 -17.37 25.77 10.10
CA PRO A 128 -17.38 26.90 11.02
C PRO A 128 -18.32 28.04 10.60
N ASN A 129 -18.52 28.20 9.29
CA ASN A 129 -19.25 29.33 8.70
C ASN A 129 -20.67 28.98 8.25
N ASP A 130 -20.98 27.70 8.06
CA ASP A 130 -22.24 27.26 7.44
C ASP A 130 -22.88 26.02 8.10
N TYR A 131 -22.47 25.67 9.32
CA TYR A 131 -22.97 24.50 10.03
C TYR A 131 -24.50 24.48 10.20
N MET A 132 -25.12 25.63 10.50
CA MET A 132 -26.58 25.73 10.66
C MET A 132 -27.32 25.50 9.34
N ASP A 133 -26.87 26.14 8.25
CA ASP A 133 -27.48 26.00 6.93
C ASP A 133 -27.38 24.58 6.41
N ARG A 134 -26.24 23.92 6.67
CA ARG A 134 -26.04 22.50 6.33
C ARG A 134 -26.97 21.62 7.15
N ALA A 135 -26.97 21.76 8.47
CA ALA A 135 -27.82 20.97 9.35
C ALA A 135 -29.31 21.12 9.01
N LYS A 136 -29.75 22.34 8.65
CA LYS A 136 -31.14 22.62 8.27
C LYS A 136 -31.60 21.76 7.10
N LYS A 137 -30.79 21.61 6.06
CA LYS A 137 -31.15 20.78 4.88
C LYS A 137 -31.49 19.34 5.27
N TYR A 138 -30.73 18.79 6.22
CA TYR A 138 -30.95 17.42 6.69
C TYR A 138 -32.09 17.33 7.70
N ALA A 139 -32.22 18.31 8.59
CA ALA A 139 -33.34 18.40 9.52
C ALA A 139 -34.68 18.46 8.78
N ASP A 140 -34.77 19.31 7.75
CA ASP A 140 -35.96 19.43 6.88
C ASP A 140 -36.29 18.11 6.19
N THR A 141 -35.28 17.42 5.64
CA THR A 141 -35.45 16.12 4.97
C THR A 141 -35.95 15.03 5.92
N LEU A 142 -35.55 15.10 7.20
CA LEU A 142 -35.90 14.12 8.23
C LEU A 142 -37.14 14.51 9.03
N GLY A 143 -37.77 15.66 8.75
CA GLY A 143 -38.87 16.19 9.55
C GLY A 143 -38.50 16.46 11.01
N LYS A 144 -37.24 16.82 11.26
CA LYS A 144 -36.70 17.11 12.60
C LYS A 144 -36.59 18.61 12.82
N THR A 145 -36.92 19.06 14.02
CA THR A 145 -36.67 20.43 14.46
C THR A 145 -35.24 20.57 14.96
N ILE A 146 -34.50 21.56 14.46
CA ILE A 146 -33.19 21.90 15.02
C ILE A 146 -33.40 22.48 16.42
N GLY A 147 -32.78 21.86 17.41
CA GLY A 147 -32.70 22.42 18.75
C GLY A 147 -31.99 23.77 18.67
N THR A 148 -32.58 24.80 19.27
CA THR A 148 -31.95 26.11 19.42
C THR A 148 -30.89 26.03 20.51
N GLY A 149 -29.93 25.10 20.40
CA GLY A 149 -28.90 24.82 21.40
C GLY A 149 -28.25 26.12 21.85
N SER A 150 -28.83 26.74 22.87
CA SER A 150 -28.26 27.86 23.56
C SER A 150 -27.01 27.29 24.16
N GLY A 151 -25.87 27.91 23.88
CA GLY A 151 -24.61 27.63 24.56
C GLY A 151 -24.67 27.98 26.06
N SER A 152 -25.71 27.54 26.76
CA SER A 152 -25.76 27.47 28.20
C SER A 152 -24.85 26.32 28.58
N GLY A 153 -23.65 26.70 29.01
CA GLY A 153 -22.62 25.80 29.49
C GLY A 153 -23.24 24.72 30.39
N ALA A 154 -22.75 23.49 30.18
CA ALA A 154 -23.03 22.35 31.02
C ALA A 154 -23.05 22.78 32.49
N THR A 155 -24.24 22.87 33.07
CA THR A 155 -24.38 23.00 34.51
C THR A 155 -23.97 21.65 35.05
N THR A 156 -22.82 21.60 35.69
CA THR A 156 -22.30 20.45 36.42
C THR A 156 -23.36 19.97 37.39
N ALA A 157 -24.13 18.95 36.99
CA ALA A 157 -24.96 18.20 37.91
C ALA A 157 -24.02 17.42 38.82
N SER A 158 -23.78 17.98 40.00
CA SER A 158 -23.11 17.32 41.11
C SER A 158 -24.04 16.22 41.64
N GLY A 159 -24.06 15.10 40.92
CA GLY A 159 -24.70 13.85 41.34
C GLY A 159 -23.66 12.98 42.01
N THR A 160 -23.48 13.14 43.32
CA THR A 160 -22.76 12.20 44.17
C THR A 160 -23.50 10.87 44.14
N THR A 161 -23.06 9.94 43.30
CA THR A 161 -23.25 8.50 43.53
C THR A 161 -21.92 7.82 43.32
N THR A 162 -21.29 7.56 44.46
CA THR A 162 -20.17 6.64 44.64
C THR A 162 -20.55 5.27 44.08
N THR A 163 -19.90 4.87 43.01
CA THR A 163 -19.61 3.45 42.77
C THR A 163 -18.28 3.37 42.06
N ASP A 164 -17.30 2.85 42.79
CA ASP A 164 -15.92 2.63 42.39
C ASP A 164 -15.85 1.85 41.07
N ALA A 165 -15.54 2.56 40.00
CA ALA A 165 -14.87 2.02 38.83
C ALA A 165 -13.56 2.80 38.67
N GLY A 166 -12.44 2.12 38.91
CA GLY A 166 -11.11 2.73 38.87
C GLY A 166 -10.83 3.46 37.54
N PRO A 167 -10.06 4.55 37.57
CA PRO A 167 -9.87 5.43 36.42
C PRO A 167 -8.92 4.79 35.41
N CYS A 168 -9.45 4.03 34.46
CA CYS A 168 -8.78 3.77 33.19
C CYS A 168 -9.26 4.78 32.15
N GLY A 169 -8.87 6.04 32.34
CA GLY A 169 -9.03 7.11 31.36
C GLY A 169 -8.71 8.47 31.97
N PRO A 170 -7.98 9.35 31.26
CA PRO A 170 -7.85 10.74 31.69
C PRO A 170 -9.25 11.38 31.78
N ALA A 171 -9.47 12.17 32.83
CA ALA A 171 -10.70 12.92 32.99
C ALA A 171 -10.99 13.76 31.73
N ALA A 172 -12.24 13.73 31.25
CA ALA A 172 -12.64 14.57 30.13
C ALA A 172 -12.38 16.05 30.48
N PRO A 173 -11.75 16.84 29.59
CA PRO A 173 -11.41 18.23 29.90
C PRO A 173 -12.69 19.03 30.14
N THR A 174 -12.83 19.53 31.37
CA THR A 174 -13.98 20.33 31.80
C THR A 174 -13.82 21.76 31.31
N GLY A 175 -14.55 22.12 30.25
CA GLY A 175 -14.86 23.51 29.90
C GLY A 175 -13.82 24.28 29.08
N GLY A 176 -14.28 24.81 27.94
CA GLY A 176 -13.73 26.00 27.28
C GLY A 176 -12.34 25.90 26.63
N GLN A 177 -11.56 24.86 26.90
CA GLN A 177 -10.27 24.69 26.24
C GLN A 177 -10.50 24.12 24.84
N THR A 178 -10.28 24.95 23.82
CA THR A 178 -10.08 24.47 22.45
C THR A 178 -8.93 23.47 22.48
N ILE A 179 -9.28 22.19 22.36
CA ILE A 179 -8.30 21.13 22.13
C ILE A 179 -7.66 21.48 20.78
N ASP A 180 -6.44 21.99 20.83
CA ASP A 180 -5.63 22.17 19.64
C ASP A 180 -5.23 20.77 19.19
N LEU A 181 -6.08 20.15 18.35
CA LEU A 181 -5.83 18.82 17.80
C LEU A 181 -4.46 18.79 17.10
N ASN A 182 -3.98 19.91 16.55
CA ASN A 182 -2.64 19.95 15.95
C ASN A 182 -1.54 19.81 17.01
N LYS A 183 -1.69 20.32 18.24
CA LYS A 183 -0.77 20.01 19.35
C LYS A 183 -0.90 18.58 19.87
N VAL A 184 -2.12 18.02 19.88
CA VAL A 184 -2.34 16.61 20.19
C VAL A 184 -1.67 15.70 19.16
N TYR A 185 -1.69 16.07 17.88
CA TYR A 185 -1.02 15.36 16.80
C TYR A 185 0.49 15.68 16.70
N ALA A 186 0.92 16.88 17.10
CA ALA A 186 2.32 17.32 17.00
C ALA A 186 3.18 16.98 18.23
N GLY A 187 2.61 16.64 19.40
CA GLY A 187 3.45 16.50 20.58
C GLY A 187 2.80 16.09 21.91
N LEU A 188 1.88 15.12 21.94
CA LEU A 188 1.52 14.44 23.19
C LEU A 188 1.85 12.94 23.10
N ASP A 189 2.91 12.54 23.79
CA ASP A 189 3.20 11.18 24.26
C ASP A 189 3.07 10.01 23.26
N GLN A 190 3.39 10.23 21.98
CA GLN A 190 3.90 9.09 21.21
C GLN A 190 5.24 8.69 21.83
N LYS A 191 5.20 7.69 22.71
CA LYS A 191 6.35 6.91 23.18
C LYS A 191 7.29 6.78 21.98
N LEU A 192 8.48 7.41 22.08
CA LEU A 192 9.41 7.63 20.96
C LEU A 192 9.32 6.52 19.92
N PRO A 193 9.25 6.83 18.61
CA PRO A 193 8.94 5.89 17.54
C PRO A 193 9.68 4.59 17.81
N ASN A 194 8.97 3.52 18.20
CA ASN A 194 9.52 2.32 18.87
C ASN A 194 10.92 1.99 18.35
N VAL A 195 11.94 2.63 18.92
CA VAL A 195 13.28 2.67 18.32
C VAL A 195 13.86 1.28 18.36
N LEU A 196 13.50 0.54 19.41
CA LEU A 196 13.76 -0.87 19.57
C LEU A 196 13.03 -1.74 18.53
N GLY A 197 11.76 -1.45 18.23
CA GLY A 197 11.00 -2.19 17.21
C GLY A 197 11.57 -2.00 15.81
N ASN A 198 11.91 -0.76 15.45
CA ASN A 198 12.55 -0.44 14.19
C ASN A 198 13.97 -1.02 14.10
N ALA A 199 14.75 -0.99 15.19
CA ALA A 199 16.06 -1.62 15.24
C ALA A 199 15.96 -3.15 15.07
N ILE A 200 14.98 -3.81 15.70
CA ILE A 200 14.74 -5.25 15.53
C ILE A 200 14.35 -5.57 14.08
N LEU A 201 13.46 -4.77 13.48
CA LEU A 201 13.05 -4.96 12.09
C LEU A 201 14.23 -4.79 11.12
N ILE A 202 15.04 -3.74 11.29
CA ILE A 202 16.25 -3.51 10.49
C ILE A 202 17.23 -4.67 10.68
N GLY A 203 17.42 -5.15 11.92
CA GLY A 203 18.24 -6.31 12.22
C GLY A 203 17.77 -7.57 11.48
N LEU A 204 16.47 -7.85 11.48
CA LEU A 204 15.88 -8.98 10.75
C LEU A 204 16.08 -8.85 9.23
N ILE A 205 15.89 -7.67 8.66
CA ILE A 205 16.11 -7.40 7.23
C ILE A 205 17.57 -7.67 6.86
N LEU A 206 18.52 -7.17 7.67
CA LEU A 206 19.95 -7.39 7.43
C LEU A 206 20.33 -8.86 7.51
N VAL A 207 19.78 -9.61 8.48
CA VAL A 207 20.02 -11.06 8.60
C VAL A 207 19.49 -11.80 7.37
N VAL A 208 18.26 -11.51 6.94
CA VAL A 208 17.69 -12.13 5.74
C VAL A 208 18.51 -11.80 4.50
N ALA A 209 18.92 -10.54 4.33
CA ALA A 209 19.75 -10.11 3.21
C ALA A 209 21.11 -10.83 3.19
N LEU A 210 21.76 -10.98 4.34
CA LEU A 210 23.04 -11.69 4.46
C LEU A 210 22.90 -13.20 4.18
N VAL A 211 21.82 -13.83 4.65
CA VAL A 211 21.55 -15.26 4.36
C VAL A 211 21.29 -15.46 2.87
N LEU A 212 20.48 -14.60 2.24
CA LEU A 212 20.24 -14.67 0.80
C LEU A 212 21.51 -14.42 -0.01
N ALA A 213 22.31 -13.40 0.35
CA ALA A 213 23.59 -13.15 -0.30
C ALA A 213 24.56 -14.33 -0.13
N GLY A 214 24.63 -14.93 1.05
CA GLY A 214 25.44 -16.12 1.33
C GLY A 214 24.98 -17.34 0.52
N LEU A 215 23.66 -17.55 0.38
CA LEU A 215 23.10 -18.60 -0.46
C LEU A 215 23.41 -18.39 -1.93
N VAL A 216 23.26 -17.18 -2.44
CA VAL A 216 23.66 -16.83 -3.81
C VAL A 216 25.15 -17.09 -3.99
N LEU A 217 26.02 -16.59 -3.12
CA LEU A 217 27.46 -16.84 -3.26
C LEU A 217 27.84 -18.34 -3.13
N TYR A 218 27.12 -19.11 -2.31
CA TYR A 218 27.40 -20.52 -2.06
C TYR A 218 26.92 -21.44 -3.18
N TYR A 219 25.68 -21.24 -3.66
CA TYR A 219 25.07 -22.07 -4.71
C TYR A 219 25.40 -21.56 -6.12
N ASP A 220 25.64 -20.26 -6.26
CA ASP A 220 25.85 -19.61 -7.54
C ASP A 220 27.35 -19.52 -7.90
N LYS A 221 28.06 -20.64 -7.74
CA LYS A 221 29.40 -20.83 -8.33
C LYS A 221 29.49 -20.52 -9.84
N PRO A 222 28.43 -20.59 -10.67
CA PRO A 222 28.48 -20.08 -12.04
C PRO A 222 28.29 -18.55 -12.16
N LEU A 223 27.82 -17.82 -11.14
CA LEU A 223 27.61 -16.37 -11.23
C LEU A 223 28.87 -15.57 -11.59
N PRO A 224 30.09 -15.83 -11.05
CA PRO A 224 31.29 -15.15 -11.53
C PRO A 224 31.62 -15.47 -12.99
N ARG A 225 31.21 -16.65 -13.51
CA ARG A 225 31.36 -16.99 -14.94
C ARG A 225 30.30 -16.32 -15.80
N ALA A 226 29.06 -16.23 -15.35
CA ALA A 226 27.98 -15.54 -16.04
C ALA A 226 28.21 -14.02 -16.05
N LEU A 227 28.70 -13.43 -14.96
CA LEU A 227 29.11 -12.02 -14.90
C LEU A 227 30.37 -11.74 -15.73
N ALA A 228 31.33 -12.66 -15.77
CA ALA A 228 32.47 -12.54 -16.68
C ALA A 228 32.02 -12.62 -18.15
N ALA A 229 31.15 -13.57 -18.49
CA ALA A 229 30.57 -13.71 -19.83
C ALA A 229 29.70 -12.49 -20.20
N PHE A 230 28.92 -11.95 -19.25
CA PHE A 230 28.10 -10.77 -19.45
C PHE A 230 28.95 -9.50 -19.59
N ARG A 231 30.03 -9.36 -18.81
CA ARG A 231 31.03 -8.30 -19.04
C ARG A 231 31.70 -8.45 -20.40
N GLN A 232 31.96 -9.66 -20.87
CA GLN A 232 32.44 -9.92 -22.23
C GLN A 232 31.39 -9.58 -23.30
N LEU A 233 30.11 -9.78 -23.02
CA LEU A 233 28.99 -9.37 -23.90
C LEU A 233 28.77 -7.86 -23.93
N LEU A 234 29.08 -7.14 -22.84
CA LEU A 234 29.03 -5.67 -22.80
C LEU A 234 30.30 -5.03 -23.37
N ALA A 235 31.45 -5.70 -23.23
CA ALA A 235 32.73 -5.25 -23.76
C ALA A 235 32.93 -5.64 -25.23
N THR A 236 32.10 -6.55 -25.76
CA THR A 236 32.00 -6.72 -27.21
C THR A 236 31.23 -5.50 -27.71
N PRO A 237 31.88 -4.58 -28.46
CA PRO A 237 31.13 -3.53 -29.12
C PRO A 237 30.04 -4.22 -29.93
N VAL A 238 28.79 -3.82 -29.73
CA VAL A 238 27.68 -4.27 -30.58
C VAL A 238 28.12 -3.95 -32.00
N ALA A 239 28.54 -4.98 -32.73
CA ALA A 239 28.87 -4.85 -34.13
C ALA A 239 27.59 -4.33 -34.76
N ALA A 240 27.60 -3.04 -35.13
CA ALA A 240 26.50 -2.45 -35.84
C ALA A 240 26.22 -3.39 -37.03
N PRO A 241 24.97 -3.81 -37.26
CA PRO A 241 24.65 -4.74 -38.33
C PRO A 241 25.28 -4.21 -39.63
N GLU A 242 26.30 -4.91 -40.12
CA GLU A 242 26.99 -4.58 -41.37
C GLU A 242 25.94 -4.59 -42.48
N GLY A 243 25.62 -3.42 -43.00
CA GLY A 243 24.66 -3.26 -44.09
C GLY A 243 23.62 -2.15 -43.91
N ILE A 244 23.47 -1.57 -42.72
CA ILE A 244 22.65 -0.36 -42.55
C ILE A 244 23.57 0.85 -42.58
N ALA A 245 23.83 1.39 -43.78
CA ALA A 245 24.50 2.68 -43.91
C ALA A 245 23.78 3.70 -43.01
N PRO A 246 24.50 4.43 -42.14
CA PRO A 246 23.90 5.39 -41.24
C PRO A 246 23.13 6.42 -42.07
N ARG A 247 21.81 6.48 -41.86
CA ARG A 247 20.96 7.49 -42.47
C ARG A 247 21.42 8.85 -41.94
N PRO A 248 21.88 9.79 -42.79
CA PRO A 248 22.42 11.07 -42.33
C PRO A 248 21.39 11.87 -41.53
N GLU A 249 20.09 11.64 -41.74
CA GLU A 249 19.01 12.29 -40.99
C GLU A 249 18.94 11.85 -39.52
N LEU A 250 19.43 10.65 -39.16
CA LEU A 250 19.44 10.21 -37.76
C LEU A 250 20.51 10.94 -36.94
N GLY A 251 21.61 11.36 -37.59
CA GLY A 251 22.72 12.04 -36.93
C GLY A 251 22.34 13.39 -36.35
N SER A 252 21.41 14.11 -36.98
CA SER A 252 20.92 15.40 -36.48
C SER A 252 19.85 15.28 -35.38
N LEU A 253 19.15 14.14 -35.31
CA LEU A 253 18.13 13.90 -34.29
C LEU A 253 18.72 13.50 -32.93
N LEU A 254 19.87 12.84 -32.92
CA LEU A 254 20.46 12.30 -31.69
C LEU A 254 20.79 13.39 -30.65
N PRO A 255 21.41 14.54 -31.01
CA PRO A 255 21.64 15.63 -30.06
C PRO A 255 20.34 16.22 -29.50
N LEU A 256 19.31 16.36 -30.34
CA LEU A 256 17.99 16.89 -29.94
C LEU A 256 17.26 15.97 -28.96
N LEU A 257 17.32 14.66 -29.20
CA LEU A 257 16.76 13.67 -28.27
C LEU A 257 17.56 13.61 -26.96
N SER A 258 18.88 13.81 -27.02
CA SER A 258 19.73 13.80 -25.82
C SER A 258 19.50 15.01 -24.89
N SER A 259 19.04 16.15 -25.43
CA SER A 259 18.71 17.35 -24.65
C SER A 259 17.23 17.45 -24.25
N SER A 260 16.38 16.54 -24.74
CA SER A 260 14.95 16.49 -24.40
C SER A 260 14.71 15.87 -23.01
N ASP A 261 13.55 16.15 -22.39
CA ASP A 261 13.22 15.57 -21.09
C ASP A 261 12.98 14.05 -21.17
N PRO A 262 13.18 13.30 -20.06
CA PRO A 262 13.02 11.84 -20.06
C PRO A 262 11.60 11.35 -20.41
N GLY A 263 10.57 12.17 -20.21
CA GLY A 263 9.19 11.87 -20.57
C GLY A 263 8.99 11.89 -22.08
N THR A 264 9.48 12.93 -22.76
CA THR A 264 9.45 13.05 -24.22
C THR A 264 10.19 11.91 -24.90
N VAL A 265 11.39 11.55 -24.42
CA VAL A 265 12.16 10.43 -24.98
C VAL A 265 11.40 9.10 -24.87
N ARG A 266 10.72 8.85 -23.74
CA ARG A 266 9.88 7.64 -23.58
C ARG A 266 8.68 7.67 -24.52
N ALA A 267 8.01 8.81 -24.68
CA ALA A 267 6.86 8.95 -25.57
C ALA A 267 7.24 8.69 -27.03
N VAL A 268 8.35 9.27 -27.50
CA VAL A 268 8.88 9.03 -28.86
C VAL A 268 9.29 7.57 -29.02
N THR A 269 9.95 6.97 -28.03
CA THR A 269 10.33 5.55 -28.06
C THR A 269 9.10 4.64 -28.15
N GLN A 270 8.07 4.90 -27.36
CA GLN A 270 6.81 4.15 -27.39
C GLN A 270 6.11 4.29 -28.74
N LEU A 271 6.09 5.51 -29.30
CA LEU A 271 5.51 5.77 -30.61
C LEU A 271 6.25 5.06 -31.75
N LEU A 272 7.58 5.03 -31.70
CA LEU A 272 8.42 4.33 -32.68
C LEU A 272 8.39 2.80 -32.52
N SER A 273 8.05 2.30 -31.32
CA SER A 273 7.90 0.86 -31.07
C SER A 273 6.65 0.27 -31.73
N ASP A 274 5.60 1.10 -31.92
CA ASP A 274 4.42 0.72 -32.71
C ASP A 274 4.72 0.87 -34.21
N ARG A 275 5.16 -0.23 -34.83
CA ARG A 275 5.54 -0.25 -36.26
C ARG A 275 4.38 0.05 -37.21
N GLU A 276 3.14 -0.19 -36.80
CA GLU A 276 1.97 -0.04 -37.65
C GLU A 276 1.42 1.40 -37.60
N ASN A 277 1.26 1.95 -36.39
CA ASN A 277 0.64 3.26 -36.20
C ASN A 277 1.66 4.39 -36.04
N GLY A 278 2.88 4.10 -35.55
CA GLY A 278 3.91 5.09 -35.25
C GLY A 278 4.22 6.03 -36.42
N PRO A 279 4.54 5.52 -37.63
CA PRO A 279 4.80 6.36 -38.79
C PRO A 279 3.62 7.23 -39.22
N ARG A 280 2.38 6.73 -39.09
CA ARG A 280 1.16 7.48 -39.45
C ARG A 280 0.94 8.66 -38.50
N ILE A 281 1.12 8.42 -37.20
CA ILE A 281 0.96 9.44 -36.17
C ILE A 281 2.07 10.49 -36.30
N LEU A 282 3.33 10.09 -36.47
CA LEU A 282 4.44 11.04 -36.67
C LEU A 282 4.23 11.91 -37.92
N LYS A 283 3.73 11.32 -39.01
CA LYS A 283 3.37 12.08 -40.22
C LYS A 283 2.23 13.06 -39.95
N ALA A 284 1.18 12.64 -39.25
CA ALA A 284 0.09 13.54 -38.87
C ALA A 284 0.57 14.70 -37.97
N LEU A 285 1.42 14.40 -36.98
CA LEU A 285 2.04 15.40 -36.11
C LEU A 285 2.93 16.37 -36.88
N SER A 286 3.63 15.93 -37.92
CA SER A 286 4.47 16.81 -38.75
C SER A 286 3.67 17.83 -39.56
N HIS A 287 2.36 17.60 -39.75
CA HIS A 287 1.46 18.53 -40.45
C HIS A 287 0.70 19.46 -39.51
N LEU A 288 0.78 19.26 -38.19
CA LEU A 288 0.14 20.13 -37.21
C LEU A 288 0.93 21.43 -37.07
N ASP A 289 0.24 22.57 -37.21
CA ASP A 289 0.84 23.88 -36.97
C ASP A 289 1.14 24.05 -35.49
N LEU A 290 2.44 24.11 -35.15
CA LEU A 290 2.92 24.27 -33.78
C LEU A 290 2.44 25.59 -33.16
N ARG A 291 2.11 26.62 -33.94
CA ARG A 291 1.54 27.87 -33.42
C ARG A 291 0.12 27.67 -32.92
N ALA A 292 -0.71 26.94 -33.66
CA ALA A 292 -2.07 26.61 -33.22
C ALA A 292 -2.05 25.76 -31.93
N LEU A 293 -1.08 24.85 -31.80
CA LEU A 293 -0.91 24.06 -30.57
C LEU A 293 -0.42 24.90 -29.38
N ALA A 294 0.44 25.89 -29.61
CA ALA A 294 0.89 26.82 -28.56
C ALA A 294 -0.27 27.68 -28.05
N GLU A 295 -1.13 28.18 -28.95
CA GLU A 295 -2.33 28.96 -28.59
C GLU A 295 -3.36 28.11 -27.81
N LEU A 296 -3.48 26.82 -28.11
CA LEU A 296 -4.32 25.87 -27.35
C LEU A 296 -3.76 25.51 -25.97
N GLY A 297 -2.44 25.51 -25.82
CA GLY A 297 -1.74 25.04 -24.62
C GLY A 297 -1.90 25.94 -23.39
N GLU A 298 -2.07 27.25 -23.57
CA GLU A 298 -2.19 28.18 -22.45
C GLU A 298 -3.63 28.37 -21.94
N GLY A 299 -4.66 28.05 -22.74
CA GLY A 299 -6.03 28.47 -22.45
C GLY A 299 -7.04 27.38 -22.11
N ASP A 300 -6.94 26.17 -22.68
CA ASP A 300 -8.12 25.30 -22.71
C ASP A 300 -7.82 23.80 -22.66
N GLN A 301 -7.59 23.28 -21.44
CA GLN A 301 -7.51 21.84 -21.20
C GLN A 301 -8.79 21.09 -21.59
N LYS A 302 -9.96 21.75 -21.65
CA LYS A 302 -11.20 21.12 -22.12
C LYS A 302 -11.20 20.95 -23.63
N ALA A 303 -10.65 21.89 -24.38
CA ALA A 303 -10.44 21.74 -25.82
C ALA A 303 -9.50 20.56 -26.12
N LEU A 304 -8.40 20.44 -25.36
CA LEU A 304 -7.48 19.30 -25.48
C LEU A 304 -8.18 17.97 -25.18
N ALA A 305 -8.97 17.90 -24.10
CA ALA A 305 -9.73 16.71 -23.74
C ALA A 305 -10.77 16.33 -24.81
N SER A 306 -11.41 17.33 -25.42
CA SER A 306 -12.40 17.13 -26.49
C SER A 306 -11.74 16.61 -27.76
N LEU A 307 -10.57 17.14 -28.13
CA LEU A 307 -9.78 16.66 -29.27
C LEU A 307 -9.26 15.23 -29.05
N LEU A 308 -8.80 14.90 -27.84
CA LEU A 308 -8.39 13.53 -27.49
C LEU A 308 -9.56 12.54 -27.55
N THR A 309 -10.76 13.00 -27.16
CA THR A 309 -11.98 12.20 -27.26
C THR A 309 -12.36 11.95 -28.72
N LEU A 310 -12.30 12.99 -29.57
CA LEU A 310 -12.57 12.87 -31.01
C LEU A 310 -11.54 11.95 -31.71
N ALA A 311 -10.26 12.08 -31.39
CA ALA A 311 -9.20 11.23 -31.94
C ALA A 311 -9.36 9.76 -31.52
N LYS A 312 -9.91 9.50 -30.33
CA LYS A 312 -10.23 8.15 -29.86
C LYS A 312 -11.41 7.54 -30.63
N GLU A 313 -12.43 8.33 -30.96
CA GLU A 313 -13.57 7.86 -31.76
C GLU A 313 -13.19 7.61 -33.22
N MET A 314 -12.31 8.42 -33.82
CA MET A 314 -11.81 8.19 -35.19
C MET A 314 -10.97 6.91 -35.34
N LYS A 315 -10.58 6.28 -34.22
CA LYS A 315 -9.81 5.02 -34.20
C LYS A 315 -10.73 3.79 -34.07
N ALA A 316 -12.01 3.97 -33.74
CA ALA A 316 -13.02 2.91 -33.70
C ALA A 316 -13.62 2.69 -35.09
#